data_AF-A0A554J571-F1
#
_entry.id   AF-A0A554J571-F1
#
_cell.length_a   1.000
_cell.length_b   1.000
_cell.length_c   1.000
_cell.angle_alpha   90.00
_cell.angle_beta   90.00
_cell.angle_gamma   90.00
#
_symmetry.space_group_name_H-M   'P 1'
#
loop_
_entity.id
_entity.type
_entity.pdbx_description
1 polymer ?
#
loop_
_entity_poly.entity_id
_entity_poly.type
_entity_poly.pdbx_seq_one_letter_code
_entity_poly.pdbx_strand_id
1 'polypeptide(L)'
;MYSVLLYTHLGLGDQIMCNGFVREYCGKYDRVSVFATPRTYTSVQFMYRDLSNLEIIKLDAPLIPAYIEQHRANYAEIKKIGYDALQRDPHTRFEKEFYALAGVDFKKKWESFHVVRDHVRERYLFERIAPKTPYAFLHEDSGRRYLIKRRMVASDLPIVEPDPMLTENIFDYCSIIENAREIHVIDSSFMFLIDCLPYENPSQKLYVHRYARQNSDWHLPVLKKNWTILGINTPSLWKRILDRLAQS
;
A
#
# COMPACT_ATOMS: atom_id res chain seq x y z
N MET A 1 -2.10 30.28 12.81
CA MET A 1 -2.50 28.97 12.26
C MET A 1 -1.23 28.16 12.05
N TYR A 2 -1.11 27.04 12.74
CA TYR A 2 0.07 26.17 12.67
C TYR A 2 -0.11 25.21 11.49
N SER A 3 0.49 25.53 10.34
CA SER A 3 0.32 24.80 9.08
C SER A 3 1.59 24.06 8.65
N VAL A 4 1.43 22.87 8.08
CA VAL A 4 2.56 22.05 7.61
C VAL A 4 2.29 21.46 6.23
N LEU A 5 3.32 21.48 5.38
CA LEU A 5 3.35 20.79 4.10
C LEU A 5 4.26 19.56 4.20
N LEU A 6 3.71 18.37 3.97
CA LEU A 6 4.49 17.13 3.93
C LEU A 6 4.73 16.72 2.48
N TYR A 7 6.00 16.70 2.08
CA TYR A 7 6.42 16.18 0.78
C TYR A 7 7.06 14.80 0.95
N THR A 8 6.28 13.77 0.68
CA THR A 8 6.67 12.34 0.72
C THR A 8 6.82 11.78 -0.69
N HIS A 9 7.25 10.52 -0.80
CA HIS A 9 7.13 9.77 -2.05
C HIS A 9 5.67 9.73 -2.51
N LEU A 10 5.50 9.72 -3.84
CA LEU A 10 4.20 9.90 -4.51
C LEU A 10 3.61 8.60 -5.06
N GLY A 11 4.29 7.47 -4.86
CA GLY A 11 3.75 6.16 -5.18
C GLY A 11 2.58 5.83 -4.26
N LEU A 12 1.52 5.22 -4.80
CA LEU A 12 0.32 4.92 -4.00
C LEU A 12 0.63 4.01 -2.79
N GLY A 13 1.56 3.06 -2.94
CA GLY A 13 1.99 2.21 -1.82
C GLY A 13 2.67 3.00 -0.71
N ASP A 14 3.55 3.93 -1.07
CA ASP A 14 4.21 4.82 -0.11
C ASP A 14 3.17 5.71 0.59
N GLN A 15 2.20 6.25 -0.16
CA GLN A 15 1.14 7.10 0.41
C GLN A 15 0.23 6.33 1.38
N ILE A 16 -0.07 5.05 1.11
CA ILE A 16 -0.80 4.18 2.05
C ILE A 16 0.03 3.89 3.30
N MET A 17 1.32 3.59 3.15
CA MET A 17 2.25 3.44 4.27
C MET A 17 2.33 4.70 5.13
N CYS A 18 2.22 5.88 4.51
CA CYS A 18 2.26 7.18 5.18
C CYS A 18 0.96 7.54 5.92
N ASN A 19 -0.14 6.81 5.73
CA ASN A 19 -1.46 7.11 6.32
C ASN A 19 -1.39 7.37 7.82
N GLY A 20 -0.73 6.47 8.56
CA GLY A 20 -0.59 6.57 10.00
C GLY A 20 0.08 7.87 10.45
N PHE A 21 1.26 8.20 9.92
CA PHE A 21 1.93 9.43 10.35
C PHE A 21 1.23 10.70 9.82
N VAL A 22 0.65 10.72 8.61
CA VAL A 22 -0.07 11.91 8.14
C VAL A 22 -1.23 12.23 9.09
N ARG A 23 -1.92 11.22 9.61
CA ARG A 23 -2.95 11.38 10.65
C ARG A 23 -2.38 11.93 11.96
N GLU A 24 -1.21 11.45 12.40
CA GLU A 24 -0.52 12.01 13.57
C GLU A 24 -0.17 13.50 13.38
N TYR A 25 0.16 13.92 12.16
CA TYR A 25 0.35 15.34 11.83
C TYR A 25 -0.98 16.10 11.85
N CYS A 26 -2.08 15.53 11.35
CA CYS A 26 -3.39 16.17 11.41
C CYS A 26 -3.89 16.37 12.86
N GLY A 27 -3.43 15.55 13.81
CA GLY A 27 -3.70 15.77 15.25
C GLY A 27 -2.86 16.87 15.91
N LYS A 28 -1.81 17.37 15.25
CA LYS A 28 -0.86 18.36 15.80
C LYS A 28 -0.94 19.74 15.13
N TYR A 29 -1.47 19.82 13.92
CA TYR A 29 -1.47 21.03 13.10
C TYR A 29 -2.89 21.45 12.71
N ASP A 30 -3.13 22.76 12.63
CA ASP A 30 -4.42 23.34 12.23
C ASP A 30 -4.72 23.09 10.74
N ARG A 31 -3.67 22.99 9.92
CA ARG A 31 -3.74 22.64 8.49
C ARG A 31 -2.55 21.77 8.11
N VAL A 32 -2.83 20.64 7.48
CA VAL A 32 -1.83 19.77 6.86
C VAL A 32 -2.09 19.76 5.37
N SER A 33 -1.03 19.81 4.56
CA SER A 33 -1.14 19.60 3.11
C SER A 33 -0.18 18.50 2.68
N VAL A 34 -0.63 17.65 1.76
CA VAL A 34 0.18 16.59 1.13
C VAL A 34 -0.01 16.61 -0.38
N PHE A 35 0.96 16.08 -1.12
CA PHE A 35 0.86 15.97 -2.58
C PHE A 35 0.30 14.61 -3.02
N ALA A 36 -0.44 14.62 -4.12
CA ALA A 36 -0.76 13.43 -4.89
C ALA A 36 -0.64 13.72 -6.38
N THR A 37 -0.10 12.77 -7.14
CA THR A 37 -0.06 12.87 -8.61
C THR A 37 -1.45 12.68 -9.19
N PRO A 38 -1.73 13.11 -10.43
CA PRO A 38 -3.01 12.83 -11.07
C PRO A 38 -3.41 11.36 -11.05
N ARG A 39 -2.42 10.46 -11.13
CA ARG A 39 -2.61 8.99 -11.08
C ARG A 39 -3.07 8.49 -9.71
N THR A 40 -2.57 9.05 -8.61
CA THR A 40 -2.87 8.56 -7.25
C THR A 40 -3.94 9.38 -6.54
N TYR A 41 -4.27 10.56 -7.07
CA TYR A 41 -5.17 11.53 -6.46
C TYR A 41 -6.50 10.94 -6.00
N THR A 42 -7.22 10.21 -6.85
CA THR A 42 -8.54 9.66 -6.51
C THR A 42 -8.47 8.78 -5.26
N SER A 43 -7.48 7.89 -5.18
CA SER A 43 -7.28 7.02 -4.02
C SER A 43 -6.81 7.79 -2.78
N VAL A 44 -5.89 8.75 -2.93
CA VAL A 44 -5.35 9.53 -1.80
C VAL A 44 -6.40 10.47 -1.21
N GLN A 45 -7.19 11.12 -2.06
CA GLN A 45 -8.32 11.94 -1.64
C GLN A 45 -9.35 11.10 -0.89
N PHE A 46 -9.68 9.91 -1.40
CA PHE A 46 -10.59 8.99 -0.72
C PHE A 46 -10.04 8.54 0.64
N MET A 47 -8.75 8.19 0.70
CA MET A 47 -8.06 7.69 1.90
C MET A 47 -8.18 8.62 3.12
N TYR A 48 -8.26 9.93 2.88
CA TYR A 48 -8.26 10.96 3.91
C TYR A 48 -9.55 11.80 3.93
N ARG A 49 -10.62 11.35 3.28
CA ARG A 49 -11.87 12.12 3.12
C ARG A 49 -12.56 12.51 4.44
N ASP A 50 -12.17 11.88 5.55
CA ASP A 50 -12.65 12.15 6.90
C ASP A 50 -11.93 13.32 7.60
N LEU A 51 -10.79 13.78 7.09
CA LEU A 51 -9.95 14.79 7.73
C LEU A 51 -10.23 16.18 7.15
N SER A 52 -10.93 17.02 7.92
CA SER A 52 -11.31 18.37 7.48
C SER A 52 -10.14 19.36 7.43
N ASN A 53 -9.04 19.08 8.13
CA ASN A 53 -7.84 19.92 8.18
C ASN A 53 -6.72 19.44 7.25
N LEU A 54 -6.96 18.43 6.41
CA LEU A 54 -6.01 17.90 5.45
C LEU A 54 -6.37 18.29 4.02
N GLU A 55 -5.45 18.97 3.34
CA GLU A 55 -5.53 19.31 1.94
C GLU A 55 -4.71 18.35 1.08
N ILE A 56 -5.31 17.82 0.02
CA ILE A 56 -4.62 16.99 -0.98
C ILE A 56 -4.35 17.84 -2.22
N ILE A 57 -3.10 18.23 -2.43
CA ILE A 57 -2.67 19.03 -3.57
C ILE A 57 -2.41 18.09 -4.76
N LYS A 58 -3.30 18.15 -5.77
CA LYS A 58 -3.15 17.40 -7.03
C LYS A 58 -2.11 18.10 -7.91
N LEU A 59 -0.94 17.48 -8.09
CA LEU A 59 0.13 18.09 -8.88
C LEU A 59 1.06 17.04 -9.48
N ASP A 60 1.53 17.29 -10.70
CA ASP A 60 2.56 16.45 -11.33
C ASP A 60 3.91 16.59 -10.62
N ALA A 61 4.59 15.46 -10.43
CA ALA A 61 5.82 15.40 -9.64
C ALA A 61 6.91 16.42 -10.04
N PRO A 62 7.16 16.71 -11.34
CA PRO A 62 8.15 17.71 -11.73
C PRO A 62 7.80 19.15 -11.30
N LEU A 63 6.53 19.46 -11.04
CA LEU A 63 6.07 20.80 -10.66
C LEU A 63 6.12 21.07 -9.15
N ILE A 64 6.22 20.02 -8.34
CA ILE A 64 6.21 20.12 -6.87
C ILE A 64 7.32 21.04 -6.33
N PRO A 65 8.58 20.97 -6.78
CA PRO A 65 9.62 21.88 -6.28
C PRO A 65 9.29 23.36 -6.49
N ALA A 66 8.77 23.72 -7.67
CA ALA A 66 8.35 25.08 -7.99
C ALA A 66 7.15 25.51 -7.15
N TYR A 67 6.18 24.61 -6.95
CA TYR A 67 5.04 24.86 -6.06
C TYR A 67 5.49 25.14 -4.63
N ILE A 68 6.39 24.31 -4.08
CA ILE A 68 6.92 24.48 -2.72
C ILE A 68 7.59 25.84 -2.58
N GLU A 69 8.40 26.25 -3.56
CA GLU A 69 9.11 27.52 -3.51
C GLU A 69 8.13 28.72 -3.57
N GLN A 70 7.17 28.67 -4.49
CA GLN A 70 6.17 29.72 -4.65
C GLN A 70 5.24 29.88 -3.43
N HIS A 71 4.93 28.77 -2.73
CA HIS A 71 3.95 28.76 -1.63
C HIS A 71 4.59 28.62 -0.26
N ARG A 72 5.92 28.72 -0.14
CA ARG A 72 6.65 28.51 1.11
C ARG A 72 6.12 29.34 2.26
N ALA A 73 5.83 30.62 2.00
CA ALA A 73 5.33 31.57 3.01
C ALA A 73 3.94 31.20 3.58
N ASN A 74 3.21 30.28 2.94
CA ASN A 74 1.89 29.84 3.40
C ASN A 74 1.96 28.74 4.48
N TYR A 75 3.15 28.19 4.74
CA TYR A 75 3.35 27.08 5.66
C TYR A 75 4.32 27.47 6.78
N ALA A 76 3.96 27.15 8.02
CA ALA A 76 4.87 27.30 9.15
C ALA A 76 6.02 26.28 9.04
N GLU A 77 5.74 25.08 8.54
CA GLU A 77 6.73 24.03 8.33
C GLU A 77 6.58 23.35 6.97
N ILE A 78 7.71 22.98 6.36
CA ILE A 78 7.75 22.13 5.18
C ILE A 78 8.69 20.97 5.47
N LYS A 79 8.18 19.74 5.40
CA LYS A 79 8.95 18.53 5.68
C LYS A 79 9.04 17.67 4.43
N LYS A 80 10.27 17.51 3.91
CA LYS A 80 10.58 16.58 2.83
C LYS A 80 11.03 15.25 3.44
N ILE A 81 10.14 14.27 3.45
CA ILE A 81 10.31 12.99 4.17
C ILE A 81 10.63 11.89 3.15
N GLY A 82 11.68 11.12 3.43
CA GLY A 82 12.06 9.96 2.63
C GLY A 82 12.96 10.23 1.43
N TYR A 83 13.59 11.40 1.31
CA TYR A 83 14.47 11.72 0.18
C TYR A 83 15.95 11.75 0.58
N ASP A 84 16.41 12.88 1.13
CA ASP A 84 17.84 13.18 1.23
C ASP A 84 18.50 12.60 2.48
N ALA A 85 17.70 12.13 3.45
CA ALA A 85 18.15 11.67 4.77
C ALA A 85 17.95 10.15 5.00
N LEU A 86 17.78 9.36 3.94
CA LEU A 86 17.72 7.91 4.05
C LEU A 86 19.13 7.32 4.23
N GLN A 87 19.32 6.53 5.27
CA GLN A 87 20.59 5.84 5.54
C GLN A 87 20.80 4.67 4.59
N ARG A 88 19.71 4.06 4.10
CA ARG A 88 19.73 2.92 3.15
C ARG A 88 20.54 1.74 3.69
N ASP A 89 20.55 1.60 5.01
CA ASP A 89 21.22 0.53 5.71
C ASP A 89 20.41 -0.78 5.56
N PRO A 90 21.02 -1.90 5.15
CA PRO A 90 20.34 -3.19 5.07
C PRO A 90 19.66 -3.65 6.37
N HIS A 91 20.14 -3.19 7.53
CA HIS A 91 19.57 -3.54 8.84
C HIS A 91 18.37 -2.68 9.23
N THR A 92 18.22 -1.49 8.63
CA THR A 92 17.09 -0.59 8.87
C THR A 92 16.16 -0.59 7.67
N ARG A 93 14.96 -1.14 7.85
CA ARG A 93 13.96 -1.20 6.76
C ARG A 93 13.51 0.20 6.38
N PHE A 94 13.36 0.44 5.09
CA PHE A 94 12.92 1.71 4.49
C PHE A 94 11.75 2.38 5.23
N GLU A 95 10.73 1.61 5.57
CA GLU A 95 9.53 2.14 6.24
C GLU A 95 9.84 2.68 7.65
N LYS A 96 10.77 2.05 8.37
CA LYS A 96 11.20 2.53 9.69
C LYS A 96 11.96 3.83 9.58
N GLU A 97 12.80 3.99 8.56
CA GLU A 97 13.48 5.27 8.29
C GLU A 97 12.47 6.37 7.96
N PHE A 98 11.42 6.07 7.19
CA PHE A 98 10.33 7.02 6.91
C PHE A 98 9.67 7.57 8.18
N TYR A 99 9.29 6.68 9.10
CA TYR A 99 8.67 7.06 10.36
C TYR A 99 9.65 7.80 11.28
N ALA A 100 10.92 7.39 11.31
CA ALA A 100 11.96 8.10 12.05
C ALA A 100 12.17 9.53 11.53
N LEU A 101 12.27 9.72 10.21
CA LEU A 101 12.38 11.03 9.57
C LEU A 101 11.12 11.89 9.77
N ALA A 102 9.94 11.25 9.88
CA ALA A 102 8.70 11.93 10.22
C ALA A 102 8.60 12.32 11.71
N GLY A 103 9.49 11.81 12.57
CA GLY A 103 9.40 12.01 14.02
C GLY A 103 8.18 11.34 14.65
N VAL A 104 7.76 10.18 14.13
CA VAL A 104 6.58 9.43 14.56
C VAL A 104 6.98 7.98 14.88
N ASP A 105 6.46 7.42 15.98
CA ASP A 105 6.70 6.01 16.31
C ASP A 105 6.21 5.10 15.17
N PHE A 106 7.05 4.17 14.74
CA PHE A 106 6.74 3.25 13.66
C PHE A 106 5.47 2.42 13.90
N LYS A 107 5.08 2.15 15.15
CA LYS A 107 3.81 1.46 15.48
C LYS A 107 2.58 2.21 14.95
N LYS A 108 2.66 3.54 14.83
CA LYS A 108 1.60 4.39 14.28
C LYS A 108 1.27 4.07 12.82
N LYS A 109 2.16 3.36 12.10
CA LYS A 109 1.85 2.79 10.77
C LYS A 109 0.54 2.01 10.78
N TRP A 110 0.28 1.25 11.83
CA TRP A 110 -0.94 0.47 11.97
C TRP A 110 -1.90 1.04 13.00
N GLU A 111 -1.40 1.58 14.13
CA GLU A 111 -2.28 2.10 15.19
C GLU A 111 -3.09 3.32 14.77
N SER A 112 -2.53 4.15 13.89
CA SER A 112 -3.19 5.37 13.41
C SER A 112 -3.70 5.21 11.98
N PHE A 113 -3.59 4.01 11.39
CA PHE A 113 -4.14 3.76 10.07
C PHE A 113 -5.66 3.85 10.11
N HIS A 114 -6.24 4.70 9.28
CA HIS A 114 -7.69 4.81 9.15
C HIS A 114 -8.09 5.21 7.72
N VAL A 115 -9.22 4.65 7.29
CA VAL A 115 -9.93 5.01 6.06
C VAL A 115 -11.41 4.78 6.30
N VAL A 116 -12.23 5.81 6.07
CA VAL A 116 -13.70 5.64 6.05
C VAL A 116 -14.06 4.90 4.77
N ARG A 117 -14.50 3.64 4.90
CA ARG A 117 -14.85 2.75 3.79
C ARG A 117 -16.16 3.14 3.10
N ASP A 118 -16.31 2.74 1.84
CA ASP A 118 -17.53 2.95 1.06
C ASP A 118 -18.09 1.59 0.66
N HIS A 119 -18.86 1.00 1.58
CA HIS A 119 -19.41 -0.34 1.38
C HIS A 119 -20.38 -0.44 0.20
N VAL A 120 -20.95 0.68 -0.27
CA VAL A 120 -21.81 0.68 -1.46
C VAL A 120 -20.95 0.48 -2.71
N ARG A 121 -19.86 1.26 -2.87
CA ARG A 121 -18.92 1.11 -3.98
C ARG A 121 -18.22 -0.24 -3.96
N GLU A 122 -17.78 -0.67 -2.79
CA GLU A 122 -17.13 -1.97 -2.62
C GLU A 122 -18.07 -3.12 -2.99
N ARG A 123 -19.33 -3.11 -2.51
CA ARG A 123 -20.32 -4.12 -2.87
C ARG A 123 -20.60 -4.14 -4.37
N TYR A 124 -20.74 -2.97 -4.99
CA TYR A 124 -20.96 -2.88 -6.44
C TYR A 124 -19.81 -3.51 -7.23
N LEU A 125 -18.56 -3.22 -6.87
CA LEU A 125 -17.41 -3.84 -7.52
C LEU A 125 -17.33 -5.35 -7.23
N PHE A 126 -17.57 -5.75 -5.98
CA PHE A 126 -17.60 -7.14 -5.56
C PHE A 126 -18.61 -7.96 -6.36
N GLU A 127 -19.87 -7.53 -6.44
CA GLU A 127 -20.93 -8.23 -7.17
C GLU A 127 -20.65 -8.31 -8.68
N ARG A 128 -19.87 -7.35 -9.21
CA ARG A 128 -19.51 -7.30 -10.63
C ARG A 128 -18.42 -8.31 -11.02
N ILE A 129 -17.43 -8.56 -10.14
CA ILE A 129 -16.23 -9.33 -10.53
C ILE A 129 -15.88 -10.50 -9.61
N ALA A 130 -16.35 -10.53 -8.36
CA ALA A 130 -16.04 -11.61 -7.45
C ALA A 130 -16.92 -12.83 -7.75
N PRO A 131 -16.33 -14.04 -7.84
CA PRO A 131 -17.10 -15.26 -7.98
C PRO A 131 -17.85 -15.60 -6.69
N LYS A 132 -18.91 -16.39 -6.80
CA LYS A 132 -19.70 -16.89 -5.64
C LYS A 132 -19.00 -18.05 -4.91
N THR A 133 -17.92 -18.59 -5.48
CA THR A 133 -17.08 -19.66 -4.91
C THR A 133 -15.82 -19.06 -4.29
N PRO A 134 -15.11 -19.79 -3.41
CA PRO A 134 -13.78 -19.37 -2.96
C PRO A 134 -12.87 -18.99 -4.14
N TYR A 135 -12.07 -17.94 -3.99
CA TYR A 135 -11.22 -17.40 -5.04
C TYR A 135 -9.89 -16.87 -4.50
N ALA A 136 -8.94 -16.67 -5.41
CA ALA A 136 -7.69 -15.99 -5.15
C ALA A 136 -7.74 -14.56 -5.71
N PHE A 137 -7.28 -13.57 -4.94
CA PHE A 137 -6.99 -12.24 -5.46
C PHE A 137 -5.54 -12.18 -5.93
N LEU A 138 -5.31 -11.79 -7.18
CA LEU A 138 -3.96 -11.70 -7.75
C LEU A 138 -3.68 -10.27 -8.22
N HIS A 139 -2.58 -9.69 -7.77
CA HIS A 139 -2.12 -8.40 -8.28
C HIS A 139 -0.66 -8.45 -8.74
N GLU A 140 -0.45 -8.12 -10.00
CA GLU A 140 0.84 -8.03 -10.68
C GLU A 140 0.88 -6.82 -11.62
N ASP A 141 2.01 -6.56 -12.27
CA ASP A 141 2.14 -5.43 -13.19
C ASP A 141 2.71 -5.90 -14.53
N SER A 142 1.80 -6.20 -15.46
CA SER A 142 2.15 -6.66 -16.81
C SER A 142 2.84 -5.57 -17.64
N GLY A 143 2.45 -4.30 -17.45
CA GLY A 143 3.03 -3.16 -18.15
C GLY A 143 4.53 -2.99 -17.85
N ARG A 144 4.96 -3.24 -16.61
CA ARG A 144 6.36 -3.24 -16.19
C ARG A 144 7.02 -4.62 -16.19
N ARG A 145 6.31 -5.65 -16.67
CA ARG A 145 6.76 -7.05 -16.70
C ARG A 145 7.07 -7.65 -15.31
N TYR A 146 6.43 -7.15 -14.27
CA TYR A 146 6.45 -7.76 -12.94
C TYR A 146 5.37 -8.83 -12.86
N LEU A 147 5.68 -10.01 -13.39
CA LEU A 147 4.73 -11.11 -13.55
C LEU A 147 4.93 -12.20 -12.50
N ILE A 148 3.85 -12.56 -11.82
CA ILE A 148 3.76 -13.70 -10.91
C ILE A 148 3.72 -14.98 -11.74
N LYS A 149 4.66 -15.88 -11.46
CA LYS A 149 4.68 -17.20 -12.11
C LYS A 149 3.43 -17.96 -11.68
N ARG A 150 2.52 -18.27 -12.61
CA ARG A 150 1.24 -18.93 -12.29
C ARG A 150 1.39 -20.25 -11.54
N ARG A 151 2.47 -21.02 -11.79
CA ARG A 151 2.83 -22.22 -10.99
C ARG A 151 3.10 -21.95 -9.49
N MET A 152 3.32 -20.70 -9.11
CA MET A 152 3.51 -20.26 -7.71
C MET A 152 2.19 -19.82 -7.07
N VAL A 153 1.09 -19.88 -7.83
CA VAL A 153 -0.30 -19.73 -7.37
C VAL A 153 -0.87 -21.15 -7.40
N ALA A 154 -0.48 -21.96 -6.41
CA ALA A 154 -0.72 -23.40 -6.40
C ALA A 154 -2.15 -23.76 -5.95
N SER A 155 -3.16 -23.10 -6.52
CA SER A 155 -4.57 -23.37 -6.23
C SER A 155 -5.40 -23.38 -7.50
N ASP A 156 -6.39 -24.29 -7.55
CA ASP A 156 -7.41 -24.36 -8.61
C ASP A 156 -8.51 -23.30 -8.40
N LEU A 157 -8.24 -22.29 -7.58
CA LEU A 157 -9.19 -21.23 -7.28
C LEU A 157 -9.34 -20.32 -8.49
N PRO A 158 -10.58 -19.88 -8.81
CA PRO A 158 -10.79 -18.75 -9.69
C PRO A 158 -9.95 -17.55 -9.25
N ILE A 159 -9.38 -16.84 -10.21
CA ILE A 159 -8.54 -15.66 -9.96
C ILE A 159 -9.35 -14.40 -10.23
N VAL A 160 -9.28 -13.45 -9.29
CA VAL A 160 -9.77 -12.08 -9.44
C VAL A 160 -8.57 -11.14 -9.47
N GLU A 161 -8.43 -10.37 -10.55
CA GLU A 161 -7.36 -9.38 -10.73
C GLU A 161 -7.96 -7.97 -10.68
N PRO A 162 -7.27 -6.98 -10.06
CA PRO A 162 -7.72 -5.61 -10.12
C PRO A 162 -7.47 -5.02 -11.51
N ASP A 163 -8.45 -4.30 -12.02
CA ASP A 163 -8.40 -3.63 -13.32
C ASP A 163 -8.66 -2.12 -13.14
N PRO A 164 -7.71 -1.26 -13.54
CA PRO A 164 -7.88 0.19 -13.53
C PRO A 164 -9.08 0.70 -14.33
N MET A 165 -9.60 -0.07 -15.29
CA MET A 165 -10.80 0.29 -16.06
C MET A 165 -12.10 0.07 -15.28
N LEU A 166 -12.07 -0.67 -14.17
CA LEU A 166 -13.24 -0.89 -13.32
C LEU A 166 -13.40 0.21 -12.28
N THR A 167 -12.29 0.74 -11.77
CA THR A 167 -12.24 1.85 -10.81
C THR A 167 -10.84 2.44 -10.71
N GLU A 168 -10.76 3.75 -10.44
CA GLU A 168 -9.52 4.46 -10.12
C GLU A 168 -9.20 4.46 -8.62
N ASN A 169 -10.10 3.94 -7.78
CA ASN A 169 -9.97 3.94 -6.33
C ASN A 169 -9.61 2.55 -5.82
N ILE A 170 -8.40 2.38 -5.29
CA ILE A 170 -7.93 1.09 -4.75
C ILE A 170 -8.79 0.58 -3.59
N PHE A 171 -9.41 1.49 -2.83
CA PHE A 171 -10.24 1.14 -1.67
C PHE A 171 -11.58 0.48 -2.05
N ASP A 172 -12.03 0.59 -3.31
CA ASP A 172 -13.23 -0.13 -3.74
C ASP A 172 -13.00 -1.66 -3.76
N TYR A 173 -11.74 -2.12 -3.77
CA TYR A 173 -11.39 -3.53 -3.71
C TYR A 173 -11.42 -4.13 -2.29
N CYS A 174 -11.70 -3.35 -1.24
CA CYS A 174 -11.61 -3.83 0.14
C CYS A 174 -12.48 -5.06 0.42
N SER A 175 -13.74 -5.09 -0.05
CA SER A 175 -14.61 -6.27 0.13
C SER A 175 -14.09 -7.49 -0.65
N ILE A 176 -13.51 -7.31 -1.83
CA ILE A 176 -12.92 -8.41 -2.63
C ILE A 176 -11.69 -8.97 -1.92
N ILE A 177 -10.86 -8.09 -1.36
CA ILE A 177 -9.68 -8.48 -0.58
C ILE A 177 -10.07 -9.28 0.65
N GLU A 178 -11.06 -8.83 1.41
CA GLU A 178 -11.45 -9.44 2.69
C GLU A 178 -12.02 -10.84 2.53
N ASN A 179 -12.76 -11.06 1.44
CA ASN A 179 -13.42 -12.33 1.14
C ASN A 179 -12.55 -13.30 0.32
N ALA A 180 -11.37 -12.88 -0.16
CA ALA A 180 -10.47 -13.76 -0.89
C ALA A 180 -9.95 -14.89 0.02
N ARG A 181 -9.89 -16.12 -0.51
CA ARG A 181 -9.30 -17.26 0.21
C ARG A 181 -7.77 -17.19 0.20
N GLU A 182 -7.21 -16.75 -0.92
CA GLU A 182 -5.77 -16.56 -1.11
C GLU A 182 -5.51 -15.19 -1.73
N ILE A 183 -4.41 -14.56 -1.34
CA ILE A 183 -3.97 -13.27 -1.86
C ILE A 183 -2.55 -13.44 -2.39
N HIS A 184 -2.34 -13.15 -3.66
CA HIS A 184 -1.06 -13.23 -4.34
C HIS A 184 -0.72 -11.87 -4.94
N VAL A 185 0.17 -11.13 -4.29
CA VAL A 185 0.54 -9.79 -4.76
C VAL A 185 2.04 -9.68 -4.96
N ILE A 186 2.47 -8.83 -5.89
CA ILE A 186 3.83 -8.29 -5.86
C ILE A 186 3.95 -7.26 -4.73
N ASP A 187 5.17 -6.91 -4.33
CA ASP A 187 5.45 -5.77 -3.46
C ASP A 187 4.83 -4.50 -4.10
N SER A 188 3.68 -4.04 -3.62
CA SER A 188 2.82 -3.06 -4.32
C SER A 188 1.88 -2.31 -3.37
N SER A 189 1.14 -1.34 -3.90
CA SER A 189 0.09 -0.63 -3.14
C SER A 189 -0.94 -1.57 -2.53
N PHE A 190 -1.34 -2.63 -3.23
CA PHE A 190 -2.25 -3.64 -2.69
C PHE A 190 -1.64 -4.36 -1.48
N MET A 191 -0.36 -4.71 -1.50
CA MET A 191 0.31 -5.32 -0.34
C MET A 191 0.20 -4.42 0.90
N PHE A 192 0.52 -3.12 0.77
CA PHE A 192 0.42 -2.17 1.88
C PHE A 192 -1.03 -1.95 2.34
N LEU A 193 -1.97 -1.84 1.40
CA LEU A 193 -3.40 -1.75 1.72
C LEU A 193 -3.85 -2.94 2.56
N ILE A 194 -3.59 -4.15 2.07
CA ILE A 194 -4.03 -5.41 2.68
C ILE A 194 -3.42 -5.57 4.07
N ASP A 195 -2.13 -5.22 4.25
CA ASP A 195 -1.46 -5.30 5.55
C ASP A 195 -2.04 -4.33 6.59
N CYS A 196 -2.42 -3.12 6.16
CA CYS A 196 -2.94 -2.08 7.04
C CYS A 196 -4.45 -2.18 7.30
N LEU A 197 -5.24 -2.79 6.41
CA LEU A 197 -6.70 -2.87 6.57
C LEU A 197 -7.10 -3.62 7.86
N PRO A 198 -7.98 -3.04 8.69
CA PRO A 198 -8.42 -3.63 9.95
C PRO A 198 -9.52 -4.67 9.73
N TYR A 199 -9.16 -5.82 9.17
CA TYR A 199 -10.03 -6.99 9.06
C TYR A 199 -9.31 -8.25 9.53
N GLU A 200 -10.11 -9.22 9.98
CA GLU A 200 -9.64 -10.53 10.41
C GLU A 200 -10.20 -11.61 9.49
N ASN A 201 -9.31 -12.32 8.80
CA ASN A 201 -9.64 -13.55 8.10
C ASN A 201 -8.50 -14.55 8.40
N PRO A 202 -8.56 -15.28 9.53
CA PRO A 202 -7.46 -16.15 9.96
C PRO A 202 -7.19 -17.31 9.01
N SER A 203 -8.14 -17.60 8.11
CA SER A 203 -8.03 -18.66 7.11
C SER A 203 -7.46 -18.19 5.76
N GLN A 204 -7.32 -16.88 5.58
CA GLN A 204 -6.79 -16.27 4.36
C GLN A 204 -5.27 -16.46 4.28
N LYS A 205 -4.79 -16.94 3.14
CA LYS A 205 -3.35 -17.07 2.89
C LYS A 205 -2.84 -15.84 2.15
N LEU A 206 -1.77 -15.25 2.66
CA LEU A 206 -1.19 -14.02 2.15
C LEU A 206 0.19 -14.27 1.56
N TYR A 207 0.41 -13.96 0.28
CA TYR A 207 1.66 -14.18 -0.44
C TYR A 207 2.19 -12.92 -1.10
N VAL A 208 3.48 -12.61 -0.85
CA VAL A 208 4.22 -11.56 -1.55
C VAL A 208 5.24 -12.17 -2.51
N HIS A 209 5.08 -11.98 -3.81
CA HIS A 209 5.95 -12.54 -4.86
C HIS A 209 7.11 -11.60 -5.21
N ARG A 210 8.08 -11.42 -4.31
CA ARG A 210 9.26 -10.54 -4.52
C ARG A 210 10.18 -10.99 -5.67
N TYR A 211 10.14 -12.25 -6.08
CA TYR A 211 10.89 -12.66 -7.29
C TYR A 211 10.35 -11.98 -8.57
N ALA A 212 9.07 -11.57 -8.58
CA ALA A 212 8.42 -10.92 -9.73
C ALA A 212 8.70 -9.40 -9.77
N ARG A 213 8.80 -8.77 -8.61
CA ARG A 213 9.25 -7.38 -8.45
C ARG A 213 10.44 -7.33 -7.49
N GLN A 214 11.64 -7.35 -8.06
CA GLN A 214 12.87 -7.35 -7.26
C GLN A 214 13.16 -5.93 -6.78
N ASN A 215 13.12 -5.76 -5.46
CA ASN A 215 13.60 -4.57 -4.77
C ASN A 215 14.82 -4.98 -3.93
N SER A 216 15.71 -4.03 -3.61
CA SER A 216 16.84 -4.28 -2.72
C SER A 216 16.40 -4.75 -1.32
N ASP A 217 17.30 -5.37 -0.57
CA ASP A 217 16.97 -5.95 0.73
C ASP A 217 16.58 -4.91 1.79
N TRP A 218 17.09 -3.68 1.69
CA TRP A 218 16.68 -2.57 2.57
C TRP A 218 15.24 -2.09 2.30
N HIS A 219 14.67 -2.42 1.13
CA HIS A 219 13.24 -2.25 0.80
C HIS A 219 12.41 -3.49 1.14
N LEU A 220 12.88 -4.39 2.00
CA LEU A 220 12.02 -5.44 2.54
C LEU A 220 10.90 -4.79 3.37
N PRO A 221 9.62 -5.05 3.04
CA PRO A 221 8.52 -4.46 3.79
C PRO A 221 8.47 -5.03 5.21
N VAL A 222 8.06 -4.21 6.15
CA VAL A 222 7.73 -4.61 7.52
C VAL A 222 6.22 -4.75 7.59
N LEU A 223 5.75 -5.99 7.64
CA LEU A 223 4.33 -6.34 7.55
C LEU A 223 3.80 -6.83 8.90
N LYS A 224 2.56 -6.47 9.24
CA LYS A 224 1.90 -6.88 10.50
C LYS A 224 1.16 -8.20 10.36
N LYS A 225 0.58 -8.47 9.18
CA LYS A 225 -0.14 -9.74 8.94
C LYS A 225 0.86 -10.88 8.66
N ASN A 226 0.37 -12.12 8.75
CA ASN A 226 1.19 -13.32 8.55
C ASN A 226 1.44 -13.61 7.06
N TRP A 227 2.30 -12.81 6.43
CA TRP A 227 2.65 -12.95 5.01
C TRP A 227 3.70 -14.02 4.76
N THR A 228 3.50 -14.80 3.69
CA THR A 228 4.54 -15.65 3.10
C THR A 228 5.26 -14.88 2.00
N ILE A 229 6.54 -14.56 2.22
CA ILE A 229 7.36 -13.81 1.26
C ILE A 229 8.14 -14.78 0.36
N LEU A 230 7.96 -14.66 -0.96
CA LEU A 230 8.56 -15.52 -1.98
C LEU A 230 9.63 -14.75 -2.77
N GLY A 231 10.90 -15.01 -2.48
CA GLY A 231 12.06 -14.44 -3.16
C GLY A 231 12.74 -15.40 -4.14
N ILE A 232 13.80 -14.92 -4.82
CA ILE A 232 14.62 -15.71 -5.76
C ILE A 232 15.30 -16.89 -5.05
N ASN A 233 15.76 -16.67 -3.82
CA ASN A 233 16.40 -17.66 -2.97
C ASN A 233 15.42 -18.24 -1.95
N THR A 234 14.24 -18.69 -2.39
CA THR A 234 13.37 -19.52 -1.53
C THR A 234 13.53 -21.01 -1.86
N PRO A 235 14.72 -21.65 -1.76
CA PRO A 235 14.83 -23.09 -1.87
C PRO A 235 14.37 -23.70 -0.53
N SER A 236 13.37 -24.57 -0.59
CA SER A 236 13.01 -25.66 0.35
C SER A 236 11.56 -25.68 0.86
N LEU A 237 10.87 -24.53 0.99
CA LEU A 237 9.47 -24.56 1.48
C LEU A 237 8.52 -25.14 0.43
N TRP A 238 8.68 -24.76 -0.84
CA TRP A 238 7.85 -25.24 -1.94
C TRP A 238 8.15 -26.66 -2.37
N LYS A 239 9.40 -27.13 -2.21
CA LYS A 239 9.71 -28.56 -2.38
C LYS A 239 8.87 -29.37 -1.37
N ARG A 240 8.84 -28.96 -0.09
CA ARG A 240 8.00 -29.60 0.94
C ARG A 240 6.49 -29.45 0.73
N ILE A 241 6.00 -28.35 0.15
CA ILE A 241 4.58 -28.16 -0.14
C ILE A 241 4.14 -28.99 -1.36
N LEU A 242 4.93 -28.98 -2.44
CA LEU A 242 4.69 -29.80 -3.63
C LEU A 242 4.84 -31.29 -3.32
N ASP A 243 5.83 -31.69 -2.51
CA ASP A 243 6.01 -33.08 -2.06
C ASP A 243 4.82 -33.57 -1.20
N ARG A 244 4.14 -32.69 -0.47
CA ARG A 244 2.93 -33.03 0.30
C ARG A 244 1.68 -33.13 -0.55
N LEU A 245 1.55 -32.27 -1.58
CA LEU A 245 0.42 -32.30 -2.51
C LEU A 245 0.53 -33.45 -3.53
N ALA A 246 1.73 -33.94 -3.80
CA ALA A 246 1.97 -35.12 -4.65
C ALA A 246 1.81 -36.46 -3.89
N GLN A 247 1.58 -36.43 -2.58
CA GLN A 247 1.39 -37.61 -1.71
C GLN A 247 -0.06 -37.75 -1.20
N SER A 248 -0.99 -36.92 -1.67
CA SER A 248 -2.43 -36.96 -1.41
C SER A 248 -3.22 -37.18 -2.68
#